data_AF-A0A2H0QH80-F1
#
_entry.id   AF-A0A2H0QH80-F1
#
_cell.length_a   1.000
_cell.length_b   1.000
_cell.length_c   1.000
_cell.angle_alpha   90.00
_cell.angle_beta   90.00
_cell.angle_gamma   90.00
#
_symmetry.space_group_name_H-M   'P 1'
#
loop_
_entity.id
_entity.type
_entity.pdbx_description
1 polymer ?
#
loop_
_entity_poly.entity_id
_entity_poly.type
_entity_poly.pdbx_seq_one_letter_code
_entity_poly.pdbx_strand_id
1 'polypeptide(L)'
;MEQNTANKTSKSTAKKADSTAIRFDKAFMKQVSKLVDKANKKQFGRKVKPKNILVNLLNLADDNLIENVIKKVQEDSLTSKDHDALFLKENLSKFQGTKEEFDEKMRQLMASFLSQNPA
;
A
#
# COMPACT_ATOMS: atom_id res chain seq x y z
N MET A 1 13.07 -53.30 29.70
CA MET A 1 11.66 -52.97 29.43
C MET A 1 11.26 -51.99 30.52
N GLU A 2 10.86 -50.74 30.28
CA GLU A 2 10.29 -50.09 29.10
C GLU A 2 10.77 -48.63 29.02
N GLN A 3 10.97 -48.15 27.79
CA GLN A 3 11.20 -46.75 27.46
C GLN A 3 9.88 -46.00 27.59
N ASN A 4 9.88 -44.81 28.20
CA ASN A 4 8.76 -43.88 28.08
C ASN A 4 9.28 -42.54 27.55
N THR A 5 9.29 -42.44 26.23
CA THR A 5 9.59 -41.22 25.47
C THR A 5 8.42 -40.26 25.59
N ALA A 6 8.51 -39.31 26.52
CA ALA A 6 7.61 -38.16 26.54
C ALA A 6 7.88 -37.30 25.29
N ASN A 7 6.97 -37.40 24.31
CA ASN A 7 6.94 -36.58 23.10
C ASN A 7 6.94 -35.10 23.46
N LYS A 8 8.12 -34.47 23.37
CA LYS A 8 8.28 -33.02 23.41
C LYS A 8 7.84 -32.49 22.04
N THR A 9 6.54 -32.31 21.84
CA THR A 9 6.03 -31.59 20.66
C THR A 9 6.62 -30.19 20.65
N SER A 10 7.60 -29.99 19.78
CA SER A 10 8.15 -28.70 19.42
C SER A 10 7.00 -27.82 18.93
N LYS A 11 6.61 -26.82 19.71
CA LYS A 11 5.73 -25.74 19.25
C LYS A 11 6.37 -25.15 18.00
N SER A 12 5.73 -25.39 16.85
CA SER A 12 5.98 -24.68 15.61
C SER A 12 6.09 -23.19 15.92
N THR A 13 7.30 -22.65 15.77
CA THR A 13 7.57 -21.22 15.73
C THR A 13 7.02 -20.69 14.40
N ALA A 14 5.69 -20.70 14.27
CA ALA A 14 5.02 -19.87 13.29
C ALA A 14 5.39 -18.43 13.65
N LYS A 15 6.26 -17.84 12.84
CA LYS A 15 6.61 -16.41 12.87
C LYS A 15 5.27 -15.67 12.80
N LYS A 16 4.78 -15.20 13.94
CA LYS A 16 3.56 -14.39 13.99
C LYS A 16 3.88 -13.21 13.09
N ALA A 17 3.17 -13.09 11.97
CA ALA A 17 3.16 -11.86 11.21
C ALA A 17 2.92 -10.75 12.24
N ASP A 18 3.79 -9.73 12.26
CA ASP A 18 3.60 -8.54 13.07
C ASP A 18 2.31 -7.89 12.60
N SER A 19 1.19 -8.38 13.12
CA SER A 19 -0.13 -7.79 12.93
C SER A 19 -0.11 -6.54 13.78
N THR A 20 0.52 -5.49 13.26
CA THR A 20 0.37 -4.14 13.78
C THR A 20 -1.13 -3.90 13.82
N ALA A 21 -1.70 -3.80 15.01
CA ALA A 21 -3.12 -3.50 15.15
C ALA A 21 -3.35 -2.15 14.46
N ILE A 22 -3.98 -2.15 13.30
CA ILE A 22 -4.30 -0.93 12.57
C ILE A 22 -5.35 -0.19 13.40
N ARG A 23 -4.89 0.82 14.14
CA ARG A 23 -5.75 1.69 14.93
C ARG A 23 -6.13 2.88 14.07
N PHE A 24 -7.42 3.02 13.80
CA PHE A 24 -7.94 4.22 13.16
C PHE A 24 -7.95 5.38 14.16
N ASP A 25 -7.55 6.57 13.70
CA ASP A 25 -7.55 7.76 14.53
C ASP A 25 -8.97 8.25 14.87
N LYS A 26 -9.05 9.18 15.83
CA LYS A 26 -10.32 9.72 16.32
C LYS A 26 -11.07 10.53 15.26
N ALA A 27 -10.36 11.22 14.36
CA ALA A 27 -10.96 12.05 13.33
C ALA A 27 -11.64 11.17 12.28
N PHE A 28 -10.95 10.14 11.81
CA PHE A 28 -11.49 9.10 10.93
C PHE A 28 -12.73 8.44 11.56
N MET A 29 -12.61 7.96 12.80
CA MET A 29 -13.74 7.30 13.47
C MET A 29 -14.96 8.22 13.61
N LYS A 30 -14.75 9.53 13.82
CA LYS A 30 -15.82 10.53 13.84
C LYS A 30 -16.47 10.71 12.46
N GLN A 31 -15.68 10.72 11.38
CA GLN A 31 -16.19 10.82 10.01
C GLN A 31 -17.03 9.60 9.63
N VAL A 32 -16.50 8.39 9.87
CA VAL A 32 -17.22 7.13 9.63
C VAL A 32 -18.51 7.09 10.45
N SER A 33 -18.47 7.48 11.72
CA SER A 33 -19.67 7.51 12.57
C SER A 33 -20.73 8.45 12.02
N LYS A 34 -20.37 9.67 11.59
CA LYS A 34 -21.31 10.62 10.97
C LYS A 34 -21.95 10.06 9.69
N LEU A 35 -21.16 9.42 8.83
CA LEU A 35 -21.65 8.80 7.59
C LEU A 35 -22.66 7.70 7.90
N VAL A 36 -22.30 6.82 8.83
CA VAL A 36 -23.16 5.71 9.24
C VAL A 36 -24.41 6.25 9.91
N ASP A 37 -24.33 7.18 10.85
CA ASP A 37 -25.50 7.80 11.50
C ASP A 37 -26.45 8.47 10.52
N LYS A 38 -25.92 9.12 9.47
CA LYS A 38 -26.73 9.70 8.38
C LYS A 38 -27.50 8.63 7.59
N ALA A 39 -26.91 7.44 7.38
CA ALA A 39 -27.54 6.32 6.68
C ALA A 39 -28.42 5.46 7.59
N ASN A 40 -28.11 5.41 8.89
CA ASN A 40 -28.75 4.60 9.93
C ASN A 40 -30.04 5.26 10.46
N LYS A 41 -30.81 5.87 9.55
CA LYS A 41 -32.08 6.58 9.83
C LYS A 41 -33.27 5.64 9.88
N LYS A 42 -33.17 4.52 10.61
CA LYS A 42 -34.26 3.55 10.67
C LYS A 42 -35.35 3.93 11.68
N GLN A 43 -36.59 3.62 11.30
CA GLN A 43 -37.79 3.65 12.16
C GLN A 43 -37.94 2.36 13.01
N PHE A 44 -37.27 1.24 12.65
CA PHE A 44 -37.34 -0.05 13.36
C PHE A 44 -36.01 -0.83 13.30
N GLY A 45 -35.76 -1.70 14.30
CA GLY A 45 -34.56 -2.55 14.41
C GLY A 45 -33.38 -1.90 15.15
N ARG A 46 -32.28 -2.66 15.35
CA ARG A 46 -31.06 -2.14 16.00
C ARG A 46 -30.22 -1.31 15.02
N LYS A 47 -29.66 -0.20 15.50
CA LYS A 47 -28.68 0.60 14.77
C LYS A 47 -27.48 -0.25 14.37
N VAL A 48 -27.09 -0.18 13.10
CA VAL A 48 -25.89 -0.87 12.60
C VAL A 48 -24.64 -0.15 13.10
N LYS A 49 -23.65 -0.89 13.63
CA LYS A 49 -22.39 -0.32 14.09
C LYS A 49 -21.49 0.02 12.90
N PRO A 50 -20.75 1.15 12.92
CA PRO A 50 -19.83 1.53 11.85
C PRO A 50 -18.82 0.44 11.46
N LYS A 51 -18.26 -0.27 12.45
CA LYS A 51 -17.35 -1.41 12.23
C LYS A 51 -17.95 -2.46 11.29
N ASN A 52 -19.23 -2.79 11.48
CA ASN A 52 -19.87 -3.84 10.68
C ASN A 52 -20.08 -3.41 9.24
N ILE A 53 -20.35 -2.12 9.00
CA ILE A 53 -20.44 -1.57 7.64
C ILE A 53 -19.09 -1.68 6.94
N LEU A 54 -18.01 -1.26 7.59
CA LEU A 54 -16.67 -1.33 6.99
C LEU A 54 -16.25 -2.76 6.66
N VAL A 55 -16.45 -3.70 7.59
CA VAL A 55 -16.12 -5.11 7.35
C VAL A 55 -16.95 -5.69 6.20
N ASN A 56 -18.26 -5.40 6.16
CA ASN A 56 -19.11 -5.91 5.09
C ASN A 56 -18.76 -5.30 3.73
N LEU A 57 -18.42 -4.01 3.67
CA LEU A 57 -17.97 -3.38 2.44
C LEU A 57 -16.68 -4.01 1.91
N LEU A 58 -15.73 -4.31 2.80
CA LEU A 58 -14.50 -5.01 2.41
C LEU A 58 -14.77 -6.45 1.95
N ASN A 59 -15.68 -7.17 2.60
CA ASN A 59 -16.05 -8.53 2.18
C ASN A 59 -16.85 -8.57 0.86
N LEU A 60 -17.51 -7.46 0.49
CA LEU A 60 -18.24 -7.33 -0.77
C LEU A 60 -17.37 -6.77 -1.89
N ALA A 61 -16.21 -6.21 -1.57
CA ALA A 61 -15.26 -5.75 -2.57
C ALA A 61 -14.63 -6.98 -3.23
N ASP A 62 -14.52 -6.95 -4.56
CA ASP A 62 -13.72 -7.93 -5.27
C ASP A 62 -12.22 -7.68 -5.06
N ASP A 63 -11.41 -8.73 -5.22
CA ASP A 63 -9.97 -8.67 -4.97
C ASP A 63 -9.26 -7.67 -5.89
N ASN A 64 -9.73 -7.50 -7.13
CA ASN A 64 -9.14 -6.56 -8.10
C ASN A 64 -9.33 -5.10 -7.64
N LEU A 65 -10.51 -4.78 -7.10
CA LEU A 65 -10.81 -3.47 -6.54
C LEU A 65 -9.90 -3.18 -5.35
N ILE A 66 -9.72 -4.15 -4.45
CA ILE A 66 -8.83 -4.01 -3.29
C ILE A 66 -7.39 -3.76 -3.76
N GLU A 67 -6.90 -4.55 -4.73
CA GLU A 67 -5.55 -4.38 -5.28
C GLU A 67 -5.36 -3.01 -5.92
N ASN A 68 -6.33 -2.54 -6.71
CA ASN A 68 -6.26 -1.23 -7.36
C ASN A 68 -6.26 -0.08 -6.34
N VAL A 69 -7.06 -0.18 -5.28
CA VAL A 69 -7.06 0.81 -4.19
C VAL A 69 -5.70 0.84 -3.49
N ILE A 70 -5.11 -0.33 -3.20
CA ILE A 70 -3.79 -0.42 -2.58
C ILE A 70 -2.72 0.20 -3.49
N LYS A 71 -2.68 -0.16 -4.77
CA LYS A 71 -1.74 0.41 -5.75
C LYS A 71 -1.83 1.92 -5.81
N LYS A 72 -3.05 2.45 -5.93
CA LYS A 72 -3.27 3.89 -5.97
C LYS A 72 -2.74 4.58 -4.72
N VAL A 73 -3.05 4.07 -3.53
CA VAL A 73 -2.58 4.68 -2.28
C VAL A 73 -1.05 4.60 -2.16
N GLN A 74 -0.44 3.53 -2.65
CA GLN A 74 1.02 3.41 -2.71
C GLN A 74 1.63 4.42 -3.68
N GLU A 75 1.07 4.56 -4.89
CA GLU A 75 1.48 5.56 -5.88
C GLU A 75 1.33 6.99 -5.35
N ASP A 76 0.19 7.32 -4.74
CA ASP A 76 -0.08 8.64 -4.14
C ASP A 76 0.87 8.95 -2.96
N SER A 77 1.47 7.92 -2.36
CA SER A 77 2.44 8.08 -1.25
C SER A 77 3.88 8.28 -1.71
N LEU A 78 4.16 8.11 -3.02
CA LEU A 78 5.51 8.29 -3.56
C LEU A 78 5.94 9.74 -3.47
N THR A 79 7.19 9.95 -3.05
CA THR A 79 7.83 11.26 -3.08
C THR A 79 8.49 11.51 -4.43
N SER A 80 8.86 12.77 -4.70
CA SER A 80 9.67 13.12 -5.89
C SER A 80 10.93 12.26 -6.02
N LYS A 81 11.59 11.97 -4.88
CA LYS A 81 12.78 11.11 -4.87
C LYS A 81 12.47 9.67 -5.25
N ASP A 82 11.30 9.16 -4.86
CA ASP A 82 10.87 7.81 -5.22
C ASP A 82 10.57 7.72 -6.72
N HIS A 83 9.95 8.76 -7.30
CA HIS A 83 9.76 8.87 -8.74
C HIS A 83 11.08 8.91 -9.51
N ASP A 84 12.06 9.71 -9.06
CA ASP A 84 13.40 9.76 -9.66
C ASP A 84 14.09 8.39 -9.63
N ALA A 85 13.98 7.68 -8.49
CA ALA A 85 14.55 6.35 -8.33
C ALA A 85 13.87 5.30 -9.22
N LEU A 86 12.54 5.34 -9.34
CA LEU A 86 11.77 4.46 -10.22
C LEU A 86 12.13 4.73 -11.69
N PHE A 87 12.16 6.01 -12.09
CA PHE A 87 12.57 6.41 -13.43
C PHE A 87 13.96 5.89 -13.75
N LEU A 88 14.92 6.10 -12.86
CA LEU A 88 16.29 5.64 -13.06
C LEU A 88 16.35 4.11 -13.14
N LYS A 89 15.67 3.38 -12.27
CA LYS A 89 15.63 1.91 -12.28
C LYS A 89 15.07 1.36 -13.61
N GLU A 90 13.95 1.90 -14.07
CA GLU A 90 13.32 1.47 -15.32
C GLU A 90 14.22 1.75 -16.53
N ASN A 91 14.83 2.93 -16.58
CA ASN A 91 15.65 3.33 -17.73
C ASN A 91 17.05 2.70 -17.70
N LEU A 92 17.67 2.50 -16.54
CA LEU A 92 18.96 1.79 -16.43
C LEU A 92 18.84 0.34 -16.93
N SER A 93 17.73 -0.33 -16.61
CA SER A 93 17.49 -1.70 -17.08
C SER A 93 17.47 -1.80 -18.61
N LYS A 94 17.05 -0.73 -19.30
CA LYS A 94 17.00 -0.64 -20.77
C LYS A 94 18.29 -0.09 -21.37
N PHE A 95 19.00 0.77 -20.64
CA PHE A 95 20.17 1.49 -21.09
C PHE A 95 21.44 0.61 -21.17
N GLN A 96 21.51 -0.46 -20.37
CA GLN A 96 22.68 -1.34 -20.28
C GLN A 96 24.00 -0.61 -19.98
N GLY A 97 23.99 0.32 -19.02
CA GLY A 97 25.17 1.09 -18.61
C GLY A 97 25.12 1.48 -17.14
N THR A 98 26.11 2.23 -16.67
CA THR A 98 26.14 2.74 -15.29
C THR A 98 25.19 3.91 -15.11
N LYS A 99 24.90 4.25 -13.85
CA LYS A 99 24.13 5.45 -13.51
C LYS A 99 24.81 6.71 -14.03
N GLU A 100 26.13 6.79 -13.88
CA GLU A 100 26.92 7.94 -14.27
C GLU A 100 26.88 8.16 -15.80
N GLU A 101 26.94 7.08 -16.57
CA GLU A 101 26.82 7.10 -18.03
C GLU A 101 25.42 7.51 -18.49
N PHE A 102 24.39 7.06 -17.78
CA PHE A 102 23.01 7.45 -18.04
C PHE A 102 22.79 8.94 -17.78
N ASP A 103 23.25 9.43 -16.61
CA ASP A 103 23.14 10.83 -16.22
C ASP A 103 23.89 11.75 -17.20
N GLU A 104 25.06 11.32 -17.69
CA GLU A 104 25.83 12.07 -18.68
C GLU A 104 25.12 12.17 -20.03
N LYS A 105 24.54 11.07 -20.53
CA LYS A 105 23.74 11.11 -21.76
C LYS A 105 22.48 11.96 -21.61
N MET A 106 21.82 11.91 -20.46
CA MET A 106 20.66 12.77 -20.19
C MET A 106 21.05 14.25 -20.19
N ARG A 107 22.19 14.61 -19.58
CA ARG A 107 22.73 15.98 -19.64
C ARG A 107 23.02 16.42 -21.07
N GLN A 108 23.68 15.58 -21.87
CA GLN A 108 23.99 15.89 -23.27
C GLN A 108 22.73 16.06 -24.12
N LEU A 109 21.73 15.19 -23.92
CA LEU A 109 20.44 15.29 -24.63
C LEU A 109 19.71 16.59 -24.29
N MET A 110 19.65 16.96 -23.00
CA MET A 110 19.03 18.21 -22.57
C MET A 110 19.77 19.43 -23.11
N ALA A 111 21.10 19.42 -23.08
CA ALA A 111 21.92 20.48 -23.66
C ALA A 111 21.67 20.62 -25.17
N SER A 112 21.56 19.51 -25.90
CA SER A 112 21.24 19.50 -27.34
C SER A 112 19.82 19.99 -27.62
N PHE A 113 18.85 19.69 -26.77
CA PHE A 113 17.47 20.17 -26.95
C PHE A 113 17.38 21.68 -26.73
N LEU A 114 18.02 22.18 -25.67
CA LEU A 114 18.04 23.61 -25.35
C LEU A 114 18.84 24.43 -26.38
N SER A 115 19.86 23.85 -27.02
CA SER A 115 20.61 24.55 -28.08
C SER A 115 19.85 24.63 -29.41
N GLN A 116 18.93 23.69 -29.67
CA GLN A 116 18.08 23.70 -30.88
C GLN A 116 16.84 24.59 -30.74
N ASN A 117 16.41 24.87 -29.51
CA ASN A 117 15.34 25.83 -29.20
C ASN A 117 15.88 26.91 -28.24
N PRO A 118 16.73 27.84 -28.74
CA PRO A 118 17.12 28.98 -27.94
C PRO A 118 15.86 29.80 -27.63
N ALA A 119 15.66 30.11 -26.35
CA ALA A 119 14.56 30.94 -25.86
C ALA A 119 14.60 32.36 -26.45
#